data_AF-A0A3M1TSV7-F1
#
_entry.id   AF-A0A3M1TSV7-F1
#
_cell.length_a   1.000
_cell.length_b   1.000
_cell.length_c   1.000
_cell.angle_alpha   90.00
_cell.angle_beta   90.00
_cell.angle_gamma   90.00
#
_symmetry.space_group_name_H-M   'P 1'
#
loop_
_entity.id
_entity.type
_entity.pdbx_description
1 polymer ?
#
loop_
_entity_poly.entity_id
_entity_poly.type
_entity_poly.pdbx_seq_one_letter_code
_entity_poly.pdbx_strand_id
1 'polypeptide(L)'
;MVKVCRDCKETYSGGSRCPACGAPLLDVADPAVRRSYLEDPDLVYSIRYLYNARRGMVLIFLGILLGIAVLFGCVQRGYFSEGLLRWAWYVGGGLVALALPLLGFLLGSRVVRSTPTQL
;
A
#
# COMPACT_ATOMS: atom_id res chain seq x y z
N MET A 1 2.91 9.83 -15.82
CA MET A 1 3.06 8.39 -16.10
C MET A 1 4.38 7.93 -15.49
N VAL A 2 4.44 6.75 -14.87
CA VAL A 2 5.68 6.21 -14.33
C VAL A 2 6.40 5.46 -15.43
N LYS A 3 7.63 5.87 -15.73
CA LYS A 3 8.50 5.19 -16.70
C LYS A 3 9.64 4.49 -15.98
N VAL A 4 10.10 3.38 -16.52
CA VAL A 4 11.16 2.56 -15.92
C VAL A 4 12.33 2.47 -16.88
N CYS A 5 13.55 2.56 -16.33
CA CYS A 5 14.77 2.30 -17.08
C CYS A 5 15.18 0.84 -16.93
N ARG A 6 15.44 0.14 -18.04
CA ARG A 6 15.86 -1.28 -18.02
C ARG A 6 17.25 -1.48 -17.42
N ASP A 7 18.20 -0.63 -17.79
CA ASP A 7 19.60 -0.77 -17.36
C ASP A 7 19.81 -0.36 -15.91
N CYS A 8 19.29 0.82 -15.56
CA CYS A 8 19.44 1.39 -14.22
C CYS A 8 18.43 0.81 -13.20
N LYS A 9 17.41 0.06 -13.64
CA LYS A 9 16.33 -0.52 -12.81
C LYS A 9 15.54 0.48 -11.94
N GLU A 10 15.64 1.78 -12.23
CA GLU A 10 14.96 2.86 -11.51
C GLU A 10 13.67 3.33 -12.19
N THR A 11 12.78 3.93 -11.38
CA THR A 11 11.50 4.50 -11.85
C THR A 11 11.53 6.03 -11.85
N TYR A 12 11.05 6.65 -12.94
CA TYR A 12 11.03 8.10 -13.14
C TYR A 12 9.61 8.58 -13.47
N SER A 13 9.30 9.83 -13.11
CA SER A 13 7.95 10.44 -13.30
C SER A 13 7.74 11.10 -14.67
N GLY A 14 8.78 11.17 -15.52
CA GLY A 14 8.72 11.81 -16.83
C GLY A 14 10.01 11.66 -17.64
N GLY A 15 10.04 12.20 -18.87
CA GLY A 15 11.17 12.12 -19.80
C GLY A 15 11.10 10.95 -20.79
N SER A 16 12.01 10.92 -21.76
CA SER A 16 12.17 9.81 -22.72
C SER A 16 13.49 9.06 -22.54
N ARG A 17 14.45 9.61 -21.79
CA ARG A 17 15.75 9.02 -21.50
C ARG A 17 16.09 9.06 -20.02
N CYS A 18 16.75 8.02 -19.54
CA CYS A 18 17.23 7.91 -18.19
C CYS A 18 18.29 8.99 -17.92
N PRO A 19 18.18 9.78 -16.83
CA PRO A 19 19.17 10.79 -16.50
C PRO A 19 20.51 10.19 -16.06
N ALA A 20 20.54 8.95 -15.57
CA ALA A 20 21.75 8.27 -15.12
C ALA A 20 22.51 7.58 -16.26
N CYS A 21 21.82 6.80 -17.10
CA CYS A 21 22.43 5.96 -18.13
C CYS A 21 22.08 6.35 -19.58
N GLY A 22 21.21 7.34 -19.82
CA GLY A 22 20.82 7.79 -21.17
C GLY A 22 19.91 6.83 -21.95
N ALA A 23 19.71 5.60 -21.46
CA ALA A 23 18.85 4.58 -22.04
C ALA A 23 17.38 5.03 -22.15
N PRO A 24 16.61 4.52 -23.12
CA PRO A 24 15.21 4.89 -23.29
C PRO A 24 14.37 4.52 -22.06
N LEU A 25 13.58 5.47 -21.59
CA LEU A 25 12.60 5.27 -20.54
C LEU A 25 11.36 4.60 -21.13
N LEU A 26 11.03 3.45 -20.59
CA LEU A 26 9.91 2.64 -21.05
C LEU A 26 8.68 2.93 -20.22
N ASP A 27 7.55 3.18 -20.88
CA ASP A 27 6.29 3.48 -20.20
C ASP A 27 5.54 2.19 -19.88
N VAL A 28 5.33 1.92 -18.59
CA VAL A 28 4.67 0.68 -18.13
C VAL A 28 3.18 0.69 -18.48
N ALA A 29 2.61 1.86 -18.77
CA ALA A 29 1.23 2.00 -19.19
C ALA A 29 0.99 1.57 -20.66
N ASP A 30 2.05 1.49 -21.48
CA ASP A 30 1.94 1.10 -22.88
C ASP A 30 1.87 -0.44 -23.01
N PRO A 31 0.81 -1.00 -23.61
CA PRO A 31 0.65 -2.44 -23.76
C PRO A 31 1.71 -3.10 -24.65
N ALA A 32 2.36 -2.36 -25.57
CA ALA A 32 3.44 -2.90 -26.40
C ALA A 32 4.72 -3.11 -25.57
N VAL A 33 5.04 -2.11 -24.74
CA VAL A 33 6.18 -2.16 -23.79
C VAL A 33 5.96 -3.26 -22.75
N ARG A 34 4.72 -3.39 -22.25
CA ARG A 34 4.35 -4.43 -21.27
C ARG A 34 4.66 -5.86 -21.73
N ARG A 35 4.58 -6.14 -23.04
CA ARG A 35 4.90 -7.48 -23.59
C ARG A 35 6.40 -7.76 -23.60
N SER A 36 7.22 -6.81 -24.05
CA SER A 36 8.69 -6.93 -23.98
C SER A 36 9.24 -6.93 -22.53
N TYR A 37 8.48 -6.40 -21.58
CA TYR A 37 8.82 -6.38 -20.15
C TYR A 37 8.65 -7.72 -19.43
N LEU A 38 7.86 -8.64 -19.99
CA LEU A 38 7.61 -9.96 -19.40
C LEU A 38 8.81 -10.90 -19.54
N GLU A 39 9.80 -10.54 -20.37
CA GLU A 39 10.98 -11.36 -20.64
C GLU A 39 12.07 -11.24 -19.56
N ASP A 40 12.11 -10.13 -18.79
CA ASP A 40 13.12 -9.88 -17.76
C ASP A 40 12.54 -10.08 -16.34
N PRO A 41 12.74 -11.25 -15.70
CA PRO A 41 12.08 -11.61 -14.43
C PRO A 41 12.49 -10.71 -13.26
N ASP A 42 13.74 -10.25 -13.23
CA ASP A 42 14.27 -9.34 -12.21
C ASP A 42 13.57 -7.98 -12.19
N LEU A 43 13.27 -7.46 -13.38
CA LEU A 43 12.64 -6.14 -13.54
C LEU A 43 11.14 -6.20 -13.19
N VAL A 44 10.49 -7.34 -13.48
CA VAL A 44 9.12 -7.60 -13.05
C VAL A 44 9.05 -7.69 -11.51
N TYR A 45 10.07 -8.27 -10.87
CA TYR A 45 10.13 -8.40 -9.42
C TYR A 45 10.24 -7.03 -8.73
N SER A 46 11.17 -6.16 -9.15
CA SER A 46 11.36 -4.84 -8.52
C SER A 46 10.08 -3.99 -8.57
N ILE A 47 9.41 -3.96 -9.73
CA ILE A 47 8.17 -3.20 -9.90
C ILE A 47 7.04 -3.80 -9.06
N ARG A 48 6.88 -5.13 -9.05
CA ARG A 48 5.88 -5.80 -8.19
C ARG A 48 6.11 -5.48 -6.73
N TYR A 49 7.36 -5.50 -6.28
CA TYR A 49 7.72 -5.13 -4.92
C TYR A 49 7.32 -3.69 -4.60
N LEU A 50 7.65 -2.72 -5.46
CA LEU A 50 7.26 -1.31 -5.29
C LEU A 50 5.74 -1.11 -5.29
N TYR A 51 5.02 -1.78 -6.18
CA TYR A 51 3.56 -1.73 -6.21
C TYR A 51 2.92 -2.38 -4.98
N ASN A 52 3.46 -3.51 -4.52
CA ASN A 52 2.98 -4.19 -3.31
C ASN A 52 3.26 -3.36 -2.06
N ALA A 53 4.42 -2.69 -1.99
CA ALA A 53 4.74 -1.76 -0.91
C ALA A 53 3.75 -0.58 -0.86
N ARG A 54 3.46 0.05 -2.01
CA ARG A 54 2.44 1.12 -2.08
C ARG A 54 1.05 0.61 -1.68
N ARG A 55 0.67 -0.59 -2.14
CA ARG A 55 -0.62 -1.19 -1.78
C ARG A 55 -0.72 -1.48 -0.28
N GLY A 56 0.37 -1.89 0.36
CA GLY A 56 0.45 -2.04 1.81
C GLY A 56 0.20 -0.72 2.56
N MET A 57 0.79 0.37 2.10
CA MET A 57 0.55 1.71 2.68
C MET A 57 -0.92 2.13 2.58
N VAL A 58 -1.58 1.87 1.44
CA VAL A 58 -3.02 2.18 1.26
C VAL A 58 -3.89 1.39 2.24
N LEU A 59 -3.59 0.11 2.47
CA LEU A 59 -4.34 -0.72 3.43
C LEU A 59 -4.19 -0.23 4.87
N ILE A 60 -2.99 0.18 5.26
CA ILE A 60 -2.73 0.77 6.59
C ILE A 60 -3.53 2.07 6.74
N PHE A 61 -3.46 2.94 5.74
CA PHE A 61 -4.18 4.22 5.75
C PHE A 61 -5.69 4.04 5.84
N LEU A 62 -6.25 3.08 5.08
CA LEU A 62 -7.67 2.73 5.16
C LEU A 62 -8.04 2.20 6.56
N GLY A 63 -7.19 1.37 7.17
CA GLY A 63 -7.39 0.86 8.53
C GLY A 63 -7.43 1.98 9.57
N ILE A 64 -6.56 2.99 9.44
CA ILE A 64 -6.55 4.17 10.32
C ILE A 64 -7.86 4.96 10.17
N LEU A 65 -8.29 5.26 8.93
CA LEU A 65 -9.51 6.02 8.68
C LEU A 65 -10.75 5.31 9.23
N LEU A 66 -10.87 4.00 8.99
CA LEU A 66 -11.96 3.20 9.55
C LEU A 66 -11.90 3.15 11.08
N GLY A 67 -10.70 3.02 11.66
CA GLY A 67 -10.51 3.04 13.11
C GLY A 67 -11.00 4.34 13.75
N ILE A 68 -10.64 5.48 13.16
CA ILE A 68 -11.09 6.80 13.60
C ILE A 68 -12.61 6.95 13.45
N ALA A 69 -13.18 6.52 12.32
CA ALA A 69 -14.62 6.61 12.09
C ALA A 69 -15.42 5.79 13.12
N VAL A 70 -14.97 4.57 13.43
CA VAL A 70 -15.58 3.72 14.46
C VAL A 70 -15.42 4.35 15.85
N LEU A 71 -14.23 4.86 16.17
CA LEU A 71 -13.99 5.54 17.45
C LEU A 71 -14.95 6.72 17.64
N PHE A 72 -15.13 7.54 16.60
CA PHE A 72 -16.04 8.68 16.65
C PHE A 72 -17.49 8.24 16.90
N GLY A 73 -17.96 7.21 16.20
CA GLY A 73 -19.29 6.62 16.42
C GLY A 73 -19.47 6.04 17.83
N CYS A 74 -18.46 5.35 18.35
CA CYS A 74 -18.46 4.83 19.72
C CYS A 74 -18.45 5.94 20.76
N VAL A 75 -17.68 7.01 20.55
CA VAL A 75 -17.66 8.18 21.43
C VAL A 75 -19.03 8.85 21.46
N GLN A 76 -19.65 9.05 20.29
CA GLN A 76 -20.98 9.62 20.18
C GLN A 76 -22.03 8.78 20.91
N ARG A 77 -21.99 7.44 20.77
CA ARG A 77 -22.85 6.51 21.52
C ARG A 77 -22.57 6.55 23.03
N GLY A 78 -21.31 6.67 23.41
CA GLY A 78 -20.86 6.77 24.80
C GLY A 78 -21.43 8.00 25.51
N TYR A 79 -21.52 9.15 24.82
CA TYR A 79 -22.11 10.37 25.36
C TYR A 79 -23.58 10.22 25.77
N PHE A 80 -24.35 9.39 25.07
CA PHE A 80 -25.76 9.13 25.39
C PHE A 80 -25.96 7.99 26.41
N SER A 81 -24.88 7.39 26.91
CA SER A 81 -24.93 6.27 27.82
C SER A 81 -24.40 6.63 29.21
N GLU A 82 -24.98 6.03 30.23
CA GLU A 82 -24.61 6.28 31.62
C GLU A 82 -23.92 5.06 32.26
N GLY A 83 -23.13 5.32 33.31
CA GLY A 83 -22.50 4.27 34.13
C GLY A 83 -21.46 3.42 33.38
N LEU A 84 -21.48 2.11 33.64
CA LEU A 84 -20.50 1.14 33.11
C LEU A 84 -20.53 1.04 31.58
N LEU A 85 -21.71 1.23 30.98
CA LEU A 85 -21.91 1.11 29.54
C LEU A 85 -21.16 2.18 28.75
N ARG A 86 -20.99 3.38 29.33
CA ARG A 86 -20.19 4.47 28.76
C ARG A 86 -18.72 4.08 28.60
N TRP A 87 -18.16 3.48 29.65
CA TRP A 87 -16.78 3.00 29.63
C TRP A 87 -16.61 1.85 28.64
N ALA A 88 -17.59 0.96 28.52
CA ALA A 88 -17.58 -0.10 27.51
C ALA A 88 -17.50 0.45 26.08
N TRP A 89 -18.24 1.52 25.76
CA TRP A 89 -18.18 2.18 24.46
C TRP A 89 -16.82 2.82 24.18
N TYR A 90 -16.22 3.52 25.16
CA TYR A 90 -14.92 4.16 24.97
C TYR A 90 -13.78 3.12 24.84
N VAL A 91 -13.76 2.11 25.71
CA VAL A 91 -12.73 1.05 25.67
C VAL A 91 -12.90 0.19 24.43
N GLY A 92 -14.12 -0.20 24.08
CA GLY A 92 -14.43 -0.96 22.87
C GLY A 92 -14.06 -0.18 21.60
N GLY A 93 -14.43 1.10 21.52
CA GLY A 93 -14.06 1.98 20.41
C GLY A 93 -12.56 2.15 20.27
N GLY A 94 -11.85 2.37 21.39
CA GLY A 94 -10.39 2.49 21.41
C GLY A 94 -9.68 1.21 20.96
N LEU A 95 -10.14 0.04 21.41
CA LEU A 95 -9.60 -1.24 20.98
C LEU A 95 -9.79 -1.48 19.48
N VAL A 96 -10.98 -1.19 18.94
CA VAL A 96 -11.25 -1.35 17.51
C VAL A 96 -10.43 -0.37 16.67
N ALA A 97 -10.27 0.87 17.15
CA ALA A 97 -9.46 1.88 16.50
C ALA A 97 -7.97 1.51 16.40
N LEU A 98 -7.46 0.72 17.36
CA LEU A 98 -6.10 0.16 17.32
C LEU A 98 -6.03 -1.13 16.51
N ALA A 99 -7.05 -1.99 16.58
CA ALA A 99 -7.06 -3.28 15.91
C ALA A 99 -7.12 -3.14 14.37
N LEU A 100 -7.89 -2.19 13.85
CA LEU A 100 -8.04 -1.95 12.40
C LEU A 100 -6.73 -1.56 11.69
N PRO A 101 -5.93 -0.58 12.15
CA PRO A 101 -4.64 -0.27 11.54
C PRO A 101 -3.63 -1.40 11.71
N LEU A 102 -3.65 -2.12 12.83
CA LEU A 102 -2.84 -3.34 13.03
C LEU A 102 -3.18 -4.41 12.00
N LEU A 103 -4.47 -4.65 11.75
CA LEU A 103 -4.93 -5.58 10.73
C LEU A 103 -4.51 -5.12 9.32
N GLY A 104 -4.61 -3.83 9.02
CA GLY A 104 -4.11 -3.24 7.78
C GLY A 104 -2.60 -3.44 7.58
N PHE A 105 -1.82 -3.28 8.65
CA PHE A 105 -0.37 -3.55 8.65
C PHE A 105 -0.06 -5.03 8.42
N LEU A 106 -0.76 -5.93 9.11
CA LEU A 106 -0.57 -7.38 8.94
C LEU A 106 -0.94 -7.82 7.53
N LEU A 107 -2.06 -7.36 6.98
CA LEU A 107 -2.47 -7.63 5.61
C LEU A 107 -1.47 -7.06 4.60
N GLY A 108 -1.04 -5.80 4.77
CA GLY A 108 -0.01 -5.19 3.93
C GLY A 108 1.31 -5.98 3.95
N SER A 109 1.76 -6.41 5.13
CA SER A 109 2.97 -7.20 5.29
C SER A 109 2.86 -8.61 4.67
N ARG A 110 1.65 -9.19 4.63
CA ARG A 110 1.40 -10.46 3.94
C ARG A 110 1.41 -10.31 2.43
N VAL A 111 0.81 -9.23 1.91
CA VAL A 111 0.82 -8.93 0.46
C VAL A 111 2.24 -8.74 -0.06
N VAL A 112 3.10 -8.07 0.70
CA VAL A 112 4.52 -7.92 0.34
C VAL A 112 5.26 -9.26 0.37
N ARG A 113 5.02 -10.08 1.41
CA ARG A 113 5.67 -11.39 1.59
C ARG A 113 5.18 -12.48 0.64
N SER A 114 3.95 -12.39 0.13
CA SER A 114 3.42 -13.34 -0.84
C SER A 114 4.02 -13.20 -2.25
N THR A 115 4.93 -12.24 -2.46
CA THR A 115 5.69 -12.15 -3.70
C THR A 115 6.74 -13.26 -3.66
N PRO A 116 6.61 -14.35 -4.44
CA PRO A 116 7.54 -15.46 -4.36
C PRO A 116 8.94 -14.97 -4.75
N THR A 117 9.84 -15.02 -3.77
CA THR A 117 11.28 -15.07 -4.00
C THR A 117 11.60 -16.47 -4.51
N GLN A 118 11.40 -16.70 -5.81
CA GLN A 118 12.00 -17.85 -6.48
C GLN A 118 13.30 -17.35 -7.08
N LEU A 119 14.36 -17.46 -6.27
CA LEU A 119 15.75 -17.55 -6.74
C LEU A 119 15.99 -18.98 -7.22
#